data_AF-A0A7M7Q7L6-F1
#
_entry.id   AF-A0A7M7Q7L6-F1
#
_cell.length_a   1.000
_cell.length_b   1.000
_cell.length_c   1.000
_cell.angle_alpha   90.00
_cell.angle_beta   90.00
_cell.angle_gamma   90.00
#
_symmetry.space_group_name_H-M   'P 1'
#
loop_
_entity.id
_entity.type
_entity.pdbx_description
1 polymer ?
#
loop_
_entity_poly.entity_id
_entity_poly.type
_entity_poly.pdbx_seq_one_letter_code
_entity_poly.pdbx_strand_id
1 'polypeptide(L)'
;MFILLTQGFQRIAADTFIFKEISFLNIRKTALPTAYLFKSPMPWEEFTEEEKCMIHWLEKSHHGIEWNSGDIPYHRLQHVLQIFTRDVKKIFVKGEQKALWLKNYLPNTLICNVEDLGCPPLENIKSNKNYFCLHHHLSIRRKPSCAVHNDLSIRAWLLNYLSEKFSQDEVDNY
;
A
#
# COMPACT_ATOMS: atom_id res chain seq x y z
N MET A 1 5.99 -7.80 -12.62
CA MET A 1 5.86 -6.47 -12.00
C MET A 1 4.63 -6.49 -11.12
N PHE A 2 4.76 -5.99 -9.91
CA PHE A 2 3.67 -5.93 -8.94
C PHE A 2 3.51 -4.50 -8.44
N ILE A 3 2.32 -4.19 -7.94
CA ILE A 3 2.07 -3.04 -7.09
C ILE A 3 1.96 -3.59 -5.67
N LEU A 4 2.56 -2.88 -4.72
CA LEU A 4 2.44 -3.15 -3.30
C LEU A 4 2.05 -1.84 -2.62
N LEU A 5 0.86 -1.81 -2.04
CA LEU A 5 0.39 -0.68 -1.25
C LEU A 5 0.10 -1.10 0.18
N THR A 6 0.27 -0.13 1.08
CA THR A 6 0.21 -0.37 2.51
C THR A 6 -0.58 0.70 3.22
N GLN A 7 -1.23 0.31 4.32
CA GLN A 7 -1.78 1.20 5.33
C GLN A 7 -1.32 0.74 6.71
N GLY A 8 -1.34 1.66 7.68
CA GLY A 8 -0.80 1.41 8.99
C GLY A 8 -0.43 2.69 9.70
N PHE A 9 0.41 2.57 10.71
CA PHE A 9 0.68 3.63 11.67
C PHE A 9 2.16 4.00 11.68
N GLN A 10 2.46 5.28 11.62
CA GLN A 10 3.83 5.76 11.79
C GLN A 10 4.16 5.88 13.28
N ARG A 11 5.35 5.39 13.65
CA ARG A 11 5.98 5.64 14.94
C ARG A 11 6.87 6.87 14.79
N ILE A 12 6.43 8.00 15.31
CA ILE A 12 7.18 9.27 15.21
C ILE A 12 8.49 9.13 15.97
N ALA A 13 8.45 8.63 17.21
CA ALA A 13 9.62 8.59 18.07
C ALA A 13 10.72 7.64 17.56
N ALA A 14 10.34 6.60 16.83
CA ALA A 14 11.25 5.60 16.29
C ALA A 14 11.56 5.80 14.78
N ASP A 15 10.92 6.76 14.12
CA ASP A 15 10.94 6.93 12.66
C ASP A 15 10.72 5.62 11.88
N THR A 16 9.72 4.85 12.31
CA THR A 16 9.37 3.57 11.70
C THR A 16 7.89 3.51 11.32
N PHE A 17 7.52 2.49 10.56
CA PHE A 17 6.14 2.30 10.12
C PHE A 17 5.65 0.90 10.44
N ILE A 18 4.47 0.85 11.07
CA ILE A 18 3.77 -0.36 11.45
C ILE A 18 2.78 -0.69 10.34
N PHE A 19 3.18 -1.57 9.42
CA PHE A 19 2.33 -2.10 8.35
C PHE A 19 1.14 -2.91 8.89
N LYS A 20 -0.07 -2.37 8.79
CA LYS A 20 -1.30 -3.06 9.23
C LYS A 20 -2.03 -3.74 8.09
N GLU A 21 -2.24 -3.02 7.00
CA GLU A 21 -2.81 -3.59 5.78
C GLU A 21 -1.74 -3.58 4.69
N ILE A 22 -1.55 -4.70 4.00
CA ILE A 22 -0.70 -4.80 2.82
C ILE A 22 -1.51 -5.42 1.70
N SER A 23 -1.55 -4.75 0.55
CA SER A 23 -2.16 -5.23 -0.68
C SER A 23 -1.08 -5.50 -1.72
N PHE A 24 -1.25 -6.61 -2.44
CA PHE A 24 -0.39 -7.02 -3.54
C PHE A 24 -1.24 -7.20 -4.80
N LEU A 25 -0.79 -6.60 -5.90
CA LEU A 25 -1.47 -6.69 -7.17
C LEU A 25 -0.49 -6.93 -8.31
N ASN A 26 -0.70 -8.01 -9.07
CA ASN A 26 0.01 -8.21 -10.32
C ASN A 26 -0.57 -7.27 -11.39
N ILE A 27 0.28 -6.44 -11.99
CA ILE A 27 -0.17 -5.42 -12.97
C ILE A 27 -0.77 -6.05 -14.22
N ARG A 28 -0.20 -7.17 -14.70
CA ARG A 28 -0.57 -7.78 -15.98
C ARG A 28 -1.69 -8.81 -15.88
N LYS A 29 -1.95 -9.34 -14.69
CA LYS A 29 -3.03 -10.31 -14.48
C LYS A 29 -4.33 -9.58 -14.17
N THR A 30 -5.44 -10.16 -14.65
CA THR A 30 -6.81 -9.67 -14.39
C THR A 30 -7.28 -9.93 -12.96
N ALA A 31 -6.52 -10.71 -12.18
CA ALA A 31 -6.84 -11.04 -10.79
C ALA A 31 -7.01 -9.77 -9.92
N LEU A 32 -7.86 -9.92 -8.90
CA LEU A 32 -8.06 -8.90 -7.86
C LEU A 32 -6.85 -8.86 -6.92
N PRO A 33 -6.63 -7.74 -6.21
CA PRO A 33 -5.53 -7.63 -5.25
C PRO A 33 -5.72 -8.62 -4.10
N THR A 34 -4.62 -9.19 -3.65
CA THR A 34 -4.58 -9.98 -2.41
C THR A 34 -4.16 -9.05 -1.28
N ALA A 35 -4.96 -8.96 -0.22
CA ALA A 35 -4.63 -8.12 0.93
C ALA A 35 -4.60 -8.89 2.24
N TYR A 36 -3.76 -8.41 3.14
CA TYR A 36 -3.51 -8.99 4.45
C TYR A 36 -3.64 -7.94 5.53
N LEU A 37 -4.26 -8.34 6.64
CA LEU A 37 -4.43 -7.51 7.83
C LEU A 37 -3.65 -8.12 9.01
N PHE A 38 -2.65 -7.38 9.50
CA PHE A 38 -1.75 -7.79 10.57
C PHE A 38 -2.23 -7.29 11.93
N LYS A 39 -2.07 -8.12 12.96
CA LYS A 39 -2.25 -7.77 14.38
C LYS A 39 -1.25 -6.72 14.82
N SER A 40 -1.55 -6.01 15.89
CA SER A 40 -0.60 -5.11 16.55
C SER A 40 0.68 -5.86 16.97
N PRO A 41 1.87 -5.31 16.71
CA PRO A 41 3.12 -5.88 17.22
C PRO A 41 3.38 -5.61 18.71
N MET A 42 2.68 -4.62 19.28
CA MET A 42 3.00 -4.09 20.61
C MET A 42 1.73 -3.62 21.36
N PRO A 43 1.79 -3.49 22.69
CA PRO A 43 0.73 -2.91 23.52
C PRO A 43 0.50 -1.41 23.23
N TRP A 44 -0.68 -0.92 23.60
CA TRP A 44 -1.07 0.48 23.41
C TRP A 44 -0.27 1.45 24.30
N GLU A 45 0.21 0.96 25.43
CA GLU A 45 0.92 1.71 26.45
C GLU A 45 2.31 2.15 26.00
N GLU A 46 2.88 1.49 24.98
CA GLU A 46 4.20 1.79 24.42
C GLU A 46 4.19 2.98 23.42
N PHE A 47 3.02 3.58 23.17
CA PHE A 47 2.89 4.78 22.35
C PHE A 47 3.03 6.07 23.17
N THR A 48 3.64 7.09 22.55
CA THR A 48 3.56 8.46 23.08
C THR A 48 2.14 8.99 22.94
N GLU A 49 1.78 10.02 23.71
CA GLU A 49 0.44 10.64 23.60
C GLU A 49 0.18 11.24 22.21
N GLU A 50 1.23 11.75 21.55
CA GLU A 50 1.14 12.25 20.18
C GLU A 50 0.83 11.11 19.19
N GLU A 51 1.54 9.98 19.30
CA GLU A 51 1.28 8.81 18.47
C GLU A 51 -0.12 8.24 18.69
N LYS A 52 -0.58 8.16 19.95
CA LYS A 52 -1.95 7.74 20.29
C LYS A 52 -2.99 8.64 19.63
N CYS A 53 -2.81 9.96 19.70
CA CYS A 53 -3.68 10.94 19.02
C CYS A 53 -3.73 10.69 17.52
N MET A 54 -2.56 10.46 16.90
CA MET A 54 -2.46 10.21 15.46
C MET A 54 -3.11 8.89 15.04
N ILE A 55 -2.88 7.81 15.79
CA ILE A 55 -3.51 6.50 15.56
C ILE A 55 -5.03 6.65 15.59
N HIS A 56 -5.55 7.33 16.61
CA HIS A 56 -6.98 7.54 16.74
C HIS A 56 -7.59 8.33 15.56
N TRP A 57 -6.87 9.34 15.06
CA TRP A 57 -7.28 10.07 13.87
C TRP A 57 -7.29 9.17 12.63
N LEU A 58 -6.25 8.35 12.45
CA LEU A 58 -6.13 7.41 11.33
C LEU A 58 -7.26 6.36 11.34
N GLU A 59 -7.63 5.86 12.51
CA GLU A 59 -8.77 4.96 12.73
C GLU A 59 -10.11 5.62 12.39
N LYS A 60 -10.35 6.84 12.86
CA LYS A 60 -11.68 7.45 12.71
C LYS A 60 -11.89 8.19 11.39
N SER A 61 -10.80 8.65 10.77
CA SER A 61 -10.87 9.69 9.75
C SER A 61 -10.07 9.40 8.47
N HIS A 62 -9.14 8.43 8.48
CA HIS A 62 -8.31 8.12 7.32
C HIS A 62 -8.56 6.74 6.73
N HIS A 63 -8.01 5.69 7.33
CA HIS A 63 -8.09 4.32 6.81
C HIS A 63 -9.02 3.41 7.62
N GLY A 64 -9.30 3.75 8.87
CA GLY A 64 -10.20 3.00 9.77
C GLY A 64 -9.97 1.50 9.93
N ILE A 65 -8.71 1.13 9.87
CA ILE A 65 -8.16 -0.08 10.45
C ILE A 65 -7.92 0.21 11.94
N GLU A 66 -8.56 -0.53 12.83
CA GLU A 66 -8.35 -0.41 14.27
C GLU A 66 -6.99 -0.97 14.68
N TRP A 67 -6.38 -0.39 15.73
CA TRP A 67 -5.10 -0.80 16.27
C TRP A 67 -5.10 -2.29 16.55
N ASN A 68 -6.05 -2.78 17.36
CA ASN A 68 -6.12 -4.18 17.77
C ASN A 68 -6.71 -5.15 16.72
N SER A 69 -7.08 -4.67 15.53
CA SER A 69 -7.62 -5.52 14.46
C SER A 69 -6.55 -6.38 13.79
N GLY A 70 -6.98 -7.35 12.99
CA GLY A 70 -6.13 -8.20 12.15
C GLY A 70 -6.01 -9.63 12.63
N ASP A 71 -5.75 -10.52 11.69
CA ASP A 71 -5.74 -11.97 11.94
C ASP A 71 -4.32 -12.55 11.89
N ILE A 72 -3.41 -11.86 11.20
CA ILE A 72 -2.04 -12.34 10.99
C ILE A 72 -1.11 -11.77 12.08
N PRO A 73 -0.39 -12.61 12.83
CA PRO A 73 0.61 -12.14 13.79
C PRO A 73 1.67 -11.27 13.11
N TYR A 74 2.03 -10.13 13.71
CA TYR A 74 2.93 -9.16 13.08
C TYR A 74 4.31 -9.72 12.72
N HIS A 75 4.85 -10.64 13.53
CA HIS A 75 6.14 -11.29 13.24
C HIS A 75 6.15 -12.06 11.90
N ARG A 76 4.98 -12.37 11.31
CA ARG A 76 4.87 -13.02 9.99
C ARG A 76 5.05 -12.04 8.83
N LEU A 77 5.08 -10.73 9.07
CA LEU A 77 5.18 -9.70 8.04
C LEU A 77 6.31 -9.95 7.04
N GLN A 78 7.53 -10.15 7.54
CA GLN A 78 8.71 -10.41 6.69
C GLN A 78 8.50 -11.64 5.81
N HIS A 79 7.95 -12.72 6.37
CA HIS A 79 7.70 -13.97 5.66
C HIS A 79 6.60 -13.81 4.59
N VAL A 80 5.52 -13.08 4.90
CA VAL A 80 4.46 -12.77 3.93
C VAL A 80 5.05 -11.97 2.77
N LEU A 81 5.79 -10.91 3.04
CA LEU A 81 6.45 -10.11 2.01
C LEU A 81 7.34 -11.00 1.11
N GLN A 82 8.22 -11.81 1.69
CA GLN A 82 9.11 -12.71 0.95
C GLN A 82 8.38 -13.73 0.07
N ILE A 83 7.25 -14.29 0.52
CA ILE A 83 6.46 -15.22 -0.28
C ILE A 83 5.85 -14.51 -1.49
N PHE A 84 5.18 -13.37 -1.27
CA PHE A 84 4.46 -12.66 -2.33
C PHE A 84 5.38 -12.00 -3.33
N THR A 85 6.60 -11.67 -2.92
CA THR A 85 7.61 -11.04 -3.77
C THR A 85 8.66 -12.04 -4.26
N ARG A 86 8.44 -13.35 -4.05
CA ARG A 86 9.33 -14.39 -4.61
C ARG A 86 9.38 -14.24 -6.14
N ASP A 87 10.59 -14.17 -6.67
CA ASP A 87 10.87 -13.97 -8.10
C ASP A 87 10.33 -12.65 -8.70
N VAL A 88 9.85 -11.73 -7.86
CA VAL A 88 9.41 -10.40 -8.30
C VAL A 88 10.61 -9.47 -8.37
N LYS A 89 11.05 -9.14 -9.58
CA LYS A 89 12.19 -8.23 -9.78
C LYS A 89 11.88 -6.76 -9.50
N LYS A 90 10.64 -6.34 -9.71
CA LYS A 90 10.21 -4.92 -9.66
C LYS A 90 8.84 -4.78 -9.00
N ILE A 91 8.77 -3.91 -7.99
CA ILE A 91 7.57 -3.52 -7.26
C ILE A 91 7.37 -2.02 -7.39
N PHE A 92 6.15 -1.63 -7.72
CA PHE A 92 5.68 -0.25 -7.71
C PHE A 92 4.98 0.05 -6.39
N VAL A 93 5.30 1.20 -5.81
CA VAL A 93 4.73 1.70 -4.57
C VAL A 93 4.37 3.16 -4.76
N LYS A 94 3.55 3.73 -3.88
CA LYS A 94 3.25 5.16 -3.88
C LYS A 94 3.70 5.80 -2.57
N GLY A 95 4.46 6.88 -2.68
CA GLY A 95 5.04 7.62 -1.57
C GLY A 95 6.50 7.22 -1.33
N GLU A 96 7.37 8.22 -1.30
CA GLU A 96 8.81 8.05 -1.13
C GLU A 96 9.17 7.37 0.20
N GLN A 97 8.57 7.82 1.31
CA GLN A 97 8.86 7.25 2.63
C GLN A 97 8.43 5.77 2.73
N LYS A 98 7.28 5.41 2.15
CA LYS A 98 6.83 4.01 2.08
C LYS A 98 7.78 3.15 1.24
N ALA A 99 8.32 3.70 0.16
CA ALA A 99 9.34 3.03 -0.64
C ALA A 99 10.60 2.74 0.18
N LEU A 100 11.07 3.72 0.96
CA LEU A 100 12.24 3.55 1.84
C LEU A 100 12.01 2.48 2.90
N TRP A 101 10.87 2.50 3.61
CA TRP A 101 10.57 1.47 4.59
C TRP A 101 10.53 0.08 3.96
N LEU A 102 9.89 -0.09 2.81
CA LEU A 102 9.81 -1.40 2.14
C LEU A 102 11.17 -1.90 1.63
N LYS A 103 12.10 -1.02 1.25
CA LYS A 103 13.46 -1.41 0.84
C LYS A 103 14.18 -2.17 1.96
N ASN A 104 13.92 -1.82 3.22
CA ASN A 104 14.50 -2.51 4.37
C ASN A 104 13.99 -3.96 4.51
N TYR A 105 12.75 -4.23 4.10
CA TYR A 105 12.17 -5.59 4.12
C TYR A 105 12.54 -6.41 2.88
N LEU A 106 12.77 -5.74 1.75
CA LEU A 106 12.97 -6.35 0.43
C LEU A 106 14.25 -5.83 -0.27
N PRO A 107 15.45 -6.06 0.31
CA PRO A 107 16.69 -5.45 -0.16
C PRO A 107 17.09 -5.87 -1.59
N ASN A 108 16.65 -7.05 -2.03
CA ASN A 108 16.98 -7.61 -3.34
C ASN A 108 15.92 -7.30 -4.43
N THR A 109 14.93 -6.45 -4.13
CA THR A 109 13.84 -6.11 -5.04
C THR A 109 13.94 -4.65 -5.46
N LEU A 110 13.79 -4.36 -6.76
CA LEU A 110 13.72 -2.98 -7.24
C LEU A 110 12.37 -2.37 -6.84
N ILE A 111 12.41 -1.43 -5.90
CA ILE A 111 11.25 -0.65 -5.46
C ILE A 111 11.23 0.69 -6.19
N CYS A 112 10.15 0.95 -6.93
CA CYS A 112 9.95 2.20 -7.68
C CYS A 112 8.75 2.97 -7.13
N ASN A 113 8.95 4.23 -6.75
CA ASN A 113 7.85 5.13 -6.43
C ASN A 113 7.17 5.56 -7.74
N VAL A 114 5.85 5.39 -7.82
CA VAL A 114 5.09 5.79 -9.02
C VAL A 114 5.01 7.30 -9.18
N GLU A 115 5.24 8.08 -8.12
CA GLU A 115 5.22 9.55 -8.19
C GLU A 115 6.38 10.08 -9.02
N ASP A 116 7.53 9.40 -9.00
CA ASP A 116 8.70 9.71 -9.85
C ASP A 116 8.37 9.56 -11.34
N LEU A 117 7.31 8.82 -11.66
CA LEU A 117 6.79 8.62 -13.03
C LEU A 117 5.66 9.60 -13.37
N GLY A 118 5.34 10.55 -12.49
CA GLY A 118 4.25 11.51 -12.66
C GLY A 118 2.89 10.98 -12.22
N CYS A 119 2.81 9.93 -11.40
CA CYS A 119 1.55 9.43 -10.88
C CYS A 119 0.85 10.50 -10.03
N PRO A 120 -0.38 10.91 -10.36
CA PRO A 120 -1.06 11.98 -9.64
C PRO A 120 -1.44 11.55 -8.21
N PRO A 121 -1.92 12.48 -7.37
CA PRO A 121 -2.55 12.15 -6.10
C PRO A 121 -3.68 11.12 -6.30
N LEU A 122 -3.85 10.19 -5.35
CA LEU A 122 -4.82 9.09 -5.44
C LEU A 122 -6.26 9.58 -5.67
N GLU A 123 -6.61 10.73 -5.09
CA GLU A 123 -7.92 11.38 -5.23
C GLU A 123 -8.24 11.77 -6.68
N ASN A 124 -7.21 12.00 -7.49
CA ASN A 124 -7.34 12.40 -8.89
C ASN A 124 -7.35 11.19 -9.85
N ILE A 125 -7.11 9.97 -9.35
CA ILE A 125 -7.11 8.76 -10.18
C ILE A 125 -8.53 8.20 -10.27
N LYS A 126 -9.08 8.17 -11.48
CA LYS A 126 -10.39 7.53 -11.75
C LYS A 126 -10.24 6.02 -11.54
N SER A 127 -11.03 5.48 -10.63
CA SER A 127 -10.99 4.07 -10.24
C SER A 127 -12.37 3.43 -10.34
N ASN A 128 -12.42 2.20 -10.85
CA ASN A 128 -13.64 1.42 -10.94
C ASN A 128 -13.97 0.90 -9.52
N LYS A 129 -15.09 1.40 -8.96
CA LYS A 129 -15.37 1.36 -7.50
C LYS A 129 -16.02 0.06 -7.02
N ASN A 130 -16.10 -0.98 -7.86
CA ASN A 130 -16.93 -2.15 -7.58
C ASN A 130 -16.29 -3.20 -6.65
N TYR A 131 -15.11 -2.94 -6.11
CA TYR A 131 -14.48 -3.85 -5.14
C TYR A 131 -14.77 -3.42 -3.71
N PHE A 132 -15.12 -4.37 -2.85
CA PHE A 132 -15.36 -4.14 -1.43
C PHE A 132 -14.20 -4.72 -0.59
N CYS A 133 -13.56 -3.89 0.23
CA CYS A 133 -12.53 -4.36 1.17
C CYS A 133 -13.16 -4.55 2.56
N LEU A 134 -13.03 -5.76 3.11
CA LEU A 134 -13.62 -6.14 4.41
C LEU A 134 -12.75 -5.74 5.62
N HIS A 135 -11.54 -5.21 5.40
CA HIS A 135 -10.62 -4.83 6.48
C HIS A 135 -10.97 -3.50 7.16
N HIS A 136 -11.93 -2.74 6.63
CA HIS A 136 -12.29 -1.43 7.14
C HIS A 136 -13.65 -1.48 7.82
N HIS A 137 -13.76 -0.86 8.99
CA HIS A 137 -15.06 -0.73 9.65
C HIS A 137 -16.03 0.10 8.80
N LEU A 138 -17.28 -0.38 8.71
CA LEU A 138 -18.38 0.28 8.00
C LEU A 138 -18.77 1.64 8.61
N SER A 139 -18.30 1.93 9.82
CA SER A 139 -18.68 3.11 10.62
C SER A 139 -17.85 4.38 10.33
N ILE A 140 -16.92 4.34 9.38
CA ILE A 140 -16.16 5.53 9.00
C ILE A 140 -17.10 6.49 8.25
N ARG A 141 -17.18 7.75 8.70
CA ARG A 141 -18.05 8.77 8.11
C ARG A 141 -17.68 9.13 6.66
N ARG A 142 -16.50 8.72 6.21
CA ARG A 142 -15.92 8.96 4.88
C ARG A 142 -15.39 7.65 4.31
N LYS A 143 -15.21 7.60 2.99
CA LYS A 143 -14.59 6.43 2.35
C LYS A 143 -13.17 6.23 2.90
N PRO A 144 -12.83 5.04 3.44
CA PRO A 144 -11.50 4.78 3.95
C PRO A 144 -10.44 4.81 2.85
N SER A 145 -9.26 5.32 3.21
CA SER A 145 -8.02 5.10 2.47
C SER A 145 -7.65 3.62 2.59
N CYS A 146 -7.87 2.85 1.53
CA CYS A 146 -7.71 1.39 1.50
C CYS A 146 -6.56 0.99 0.59
N ALA A 147 -5.64 0.12 1.03
CA ALA A 147 -4.54 -0.34 0.20
C ALA A 147 -5.05 -1.02 -1.09
N VAL A 148 -6.12 -1.80 -0.99
CA VAL A 148 -6.72 -2.53 -2.13
C VAL A 148 -7.31 -1.60 -3.18
N HIS A 149 -8.08 -0.58 -2.74
CA HIS A 149 -8.63 0.41 -3.68
C HIS A 149 -7.52 1.21 -4.34
N ASN A 150 -6.51 1.60 -3.56
CA ASN A 150 -5.37 2.34 -4.07
C ASN A 150 -4.60 1.50 -5.10
N ASP A 151 -4.47 0.18 -4.90
CA ASP A 151 -3.79 -0.75 -5.82
C ASP A 151 -4.50 -0.79 -7.17
N LEU A 152 -5.83 -0.90 -7.15
CA LEU A 152 -6.65 -0.89 -8.35
C LEU A 152 -6.54 0.43 -9.11
N SER A 153 -6.56 1.56 -8.40
CA SER A 153 -6.37 2.89 -8.98
C SER A 153 -5.00 3.01 -9.65
N ILE A 154 -3.93 2.64 -8.94
CA ILE A 154 -2.57 2.72 -9.47
C ILE A 154 -2.38 1.75 -10.64
N ARG A 155 -2.97 0.56 -10.62
CA ARG A 155 -2.91 -0.36 -11.77
C ARG A 155 -3.54 0.26 -13.01
N ALA A 156 -4.72 0.85 -12.89
CA ALA A 156 -5.38 1.50 -14.01
C ALA A 156 -4.51 2.61 -14.61
N TRP A 157 -3.93 3.46 -13.74
CA TRP A 157 -3.02 4.51 -14.18
C TRP A 157 -1.73 3.98 -14.81
N LEU A 158 -1.07 3.01 -14.18
CA LEU A 158 0.18 2.41 -14.68
C LEU A 158 -0.01 1.73 -16.03
N LEU A 159 -1.13 1.03 -16.24
CA LEU A 159 -1.41 0.40 -17.52
C LEU A 159 -1.51 1.43 -18.66
N ASN A 160 -2.19 2.56 -18.42
CA ASN A 160 -2.28 3.65 -19.39
C ASN A 160 -0.90 4.30 -19.64
N TYR A 161 -0.17 4.61 -18.58
CA TYR A 161 1.18 5.18 -18.68
C TYR A 161 2.12 4.28 -19.50
N LEU A 162 2.10 2.97 -19.22
CA LEU A 162 2.92 2.01 -19.95
C LEU A 162 2.50 1.90 -21.41
N SER A 163 1.19 1.89 -21.73
CA SER A 163 0.74 1.84 -23.13
C SER A 163 1.17 3.09 -23.91
N GLU A 164 1.08 4.28 -23.32
CA GLU A 164 1.50 5.53 -23.98
C GLU A 164 3.01 5.54 -24.26
N LYS A 165 3.82 4.98 -23.36
CA LYS A 165 5.27 4.87 -23.55
C LYS A 165 5.66 3.90 -24.66
N PHE A 166 5.04 2.73 -24.71
CA PHE A 166 5.28 1.79 -25.82
C PHE A 166 4.85 2.38 -27.17
N SER A 167 3.78 3.18 -27.22
CA SER A 167 3.38 3.87 -28.45
C SER A 167 4.31 5.02 -28.84
N GLN A 168 4.98 5.69 -27.89
CA GLN A 168 5.96 6.74 -28.20
C GLN A 168 7.28 6.16 -28.73
N ASP A 169 7.76 5.06 -28.14
CA ASP A 169 8.99 4.39 -28.59
C ASP A 169 8.89 3.84 -30.04
N GLU A 170 7.67 3.55 -30.52
CA GLU A 170 7.43 3.14 -31.92
C GLU A 170 7.42 4.33 -32.89
N VAL A 171 7.10 5.55 -32.43
CA VAL A 171 7.04 6.77 -33.25
C VAL A 171 8.41 7.44 -33.35
N ASP A 172 9.22 7.40 -32.29
CA ASP A 172 10.56 7.99 -32.26
C ASP A 172 11.63 7.14 -32.99
N ASN A 173 11.26 5.95 -33.51
CA ASN A 173 12.12 5.05 -34.27
C ASN A 173 11.96 5.15 -35.80
N TYR A 174 11.32 6.22 -36.32
CA TYR A 174 11.15 6.48 -37.76
C TYR A 174 11.68 7.86 -38.19
#